data_AF-A0A077PJH6-F1
#
_entry.id   AF-A0A077PJH6-F1
#
_cell.length_a   1.000
_cell.length_b   1.000
_cell.length_c   1.000
_cell.angle_alpha   90.00
_cell.angle_beta   90.00
_cell.angle_gamma   90.00
#
_symmetry.space_group_name_H-M   'P 1'
#
loop_
_entity.id
_entity.type
_entity.pdbx_description
1 polymer ?
#
loop_
_entity_poly.entity_id
_entity_poly.type
_entity_poly.pdbx_seq_one_letter_code
_entity_poly.pdbx_strand_id
1 'polypeptide(L)'
;MKYYKKLEKLMEKWSSLYGASMILHWDKRTMMPIRSHLLRSEQISLLSTMQHEILASQEITELLNCIDITQLNDWQKANMREIYRLHTMATQLPENLVNRLTQATMKCEKVWHLQANQTNQQALEKSFEELIALTREMAYSFGDSLNISAYDALLEQHQPGLRDHFILPIFNQIESFTTNFTSIRNSLPKEKNNWPIIPKDQQQKFAKKLMSEMKFDFRTGRLDESVHPFTGGISGDIRVCSYFKPDNIILSISAIMHEMGHASYESRLPRQFRGQPVGDSRGMCIHEGIALFFEKKIGHSSEYLEYLSKKLNKQFGYLNYFSKENLLHHFNTVRRSGIRVSADDFTYPAHILIRYKIEKELISGELSVKNLNNRWRDLYNLYLGITPSLHEGPWQDIHWAAGYFGYFPCYLIGNVISSQLFNKAEKEFSIKNEISQGKFDKIQKWLSEKIYKKSSYYEFEDLILSSCGKSLSADDFINNLKERLH
;
A
#
# COMPACT_ATOMS: atom_id res chain seq x y z
N MET A 1 -25.63 -26.02 6.30
CA MET A 1 -24.66 -26.30 5.20
C MET A 1 -25.13 -25.93 3.77
N LYS A 2 -26.34 -26.29 3.31
CA LYS A 2 -26.82 -25.98 1.94
C LYS A 2 -26.76 -24.49 1.56
N TYR A 3 -27.19 -23.60 2.45
CA TYR A 3 -27.18 -22.15 2.22
C TYR A 3 -25.75 -21.59 2.14
N TYR A 4 -24.85 -22.05 3.00
CA TYR A 4 -23.43 -21.68 2.94
C TYR A 4 -22.81 -22.05 1.59
N LYS A 5 -23.10 -23.25 1.05
CA LYS A 5 -22.63 -23.64 -0.30
C LYS A 5 -23.19 -22.78 -1.42
N LYS A 6 -24.37 -22.20 -1.28
CA LYS A 6 -24.89 -21.21 -2.24
C LYS A 6 -24.15 -19.89 -2.13
N LEU A 7 -23.89 -19.45 -0.90
CA LEU A 7 -23.15 -18.22 -0.62
C LEU A 7 -21.73 -18.28 -1.20
N GLU A 8 -21.02 -19.42 -1.03
CA GLU A 8 -19.70 -19.63 -1.64
C GLU A 8 -19.73 -19.46 -3.17
N LYS A 9 -20.76 -19.98 -3.86
CA LYS A 9 -20.90 -19.84 -5.32
C LYS A 9 -21.12 -18.39 -5.77
N LEU A 10 -21.85 -17.60 -4.98
CA LEU A 10 -22.02 -16.17 -5.26
C LEU A 10 -20.67 -15.44 -5.13
N MET A 11 -19.87 -15.79 -4.12
CA MET A 11 -18.54 -15.20 -3.93
C MET A 11 -17.55 -15.63 -5.03
N GLU A 12 -17.63 -16.88 -5.52
CA GLU A 12 -16.83 -17.32 -6.68
C GLU A 12 -17.16 -16.48 -7.93
N LYS A 13 -18.44 -16.19 -8.16
CA LYS A 13 -18.88 -15.32 -9.27
C LYS A 13 -18.35 -13.89 -9.08
N TRP A 14 -18.49 -13.33 -7.89
CA TRP A 14 -17.97 -12.01 -7.53
C TRP A 14 -16.46 -11.91 -7.78
N SER A 15 -15.69 -12.88 -7.26
CA SER A 15 -14.24 -12.93 -7.41
C SER A 15 -13.79 -13.13 -8.86
N SER A 16 -14.55 -13.87 -9.67
CA SER A 16 -14.25 -14.02 -11.10
C SER A 16 -14.37 -12.70 -11.86
N LEU A 17 -15.40 -11.90 -11.55
CA LEU A 17 -15.57 -10.56 -12.11
C LEU A 17 -14.44 -9.63 -11.64
N TYR A 18 -14.08 -9.70 -10.36
CA TYR A 18 -12.94 -8.98 -9.80
C TYR A 18 -11.65 -9.31 -10.55
N GLY A 19 -11.34 -10.60 -10.73
CA GLY A 19 -10.15 -11.06 -11.44
C GLY A 19 -10.08 -10.58 -12.89
N ALA A 20 -11.20 -10.59 -13.61
CA ALA A 20 -11.28 -10.00 -14.95
C ALA A 20 -10.98 -8.49 -14.93
N SER A 21 -11.54 -7.76 -13.96
CA SER A 21 -11.29 -6.33 -13.78
C SER A 21 -9.80 -6.05 -13.50
N MET A 22 -9.14 -6.88 -12.68
CA MET A 22 -7.71 -6.72 -12.38
C MET A 22 -6.82 -6.81 -13.63
N ILE A 23 -7.14 -7.69 -14.58
CA ILE A 23 -6.41 -7.77 -15.86
C ILE A 23 -6.68 -6.54 -16.74
N LEU A 24 -7.92 -6.04 -16.76
CA LEU A 24 -8.26 -4.80 -17.49
C LEU A 24 -7.53 -3.58 -16.91
N HIS A 25 -7.42 -3.49 -15.58
CA HIS A 25 -6.64 -2.47 -14.87
C HIS A 25 -5.14 -2.59 -15.17
N TRP A 26 -4.61 -3.81 -15.18
CA TRP A 26 -3.22 -4.05 -15.55
C TRP A 26 -2.94 -3.59 -16.98
N ASP A 27 -3.77 -3.99 -17.95
CA ASP A 27 -3.59 -3.64 -19.36
C ASP A 27 -3.71 -2.12 -19.57
N LYS A 28 -4.63 -1.46 -18.86
CA LYS A 28 -4.82 0.00 -18.88
C LYS A 28 -3.52 0.75 -18.54
N ARG A 29 -2.67 0.17 -17.70
CA ARG A 29 -1.44 0.79 -17.17
C ARG A 29 -0.16 0.31 -17.85
N THR A 30 -0.25 -0.57 -18.85
CA THR A 30 0.91 -1.22 -19.47
C THR A 30 0.83 -1.25 -20.99
N MET A 31 -0.19 -1.88 -21.57
CA MET A 31 -0.25 -2.22 -22.99
C MET A 31 -1.33 -1.46 -23.77
N MET A 32 -2.33 -0.91 -23.08
CA MET A 32 -3.50 -0.29 -23.71
C MET A 32 -3.13 0.89 -24.63
N PRO A 33 -3.62 0.95 -25.88
CA PRO A 33 -3.45 2.12 -26.73
C PRO A 33 -4.05 3.40 -26.12
N ILE A 34 -3.38 4.53 -26.32
CA ILE A 34 -3.73 5.80 -25.67
C ILE A 34 -5.17 6.29 -25.93
N ARG A 35 -5.76 5.94 -27.08
CA ARG A 35 -7.13 6.33 -27.47
C ARG A 35 -8.22 5.35 -26.99
N SER A 36 -7.86 4.24 -26.35
CA SER A 36 -8.80 3.20 -25.90
C SER A 36 -9.30 3.41 -24.46
N HIS A 37 -8.92 4.53 -23.84
CA HIS A 37 -9.17 4.80 -22.42
C HIS A 37 -10.66 4.82 -22.04
N LEU A 38 -11.54 5.37 -22.90
CA LEU A 38 -12.98 5.42 -22.65
C LEU A 38 -13.61 4.01 -22.65
N LEU A 39 -13.38 3.25 -23.72
CA LEU A 39 -13.87 1.87 -23.84
C LEU A 39 -13.41 1.01 -22.65
N ARG A 40 -12.14 1.13 -22.26
CA ARG A 40 -11.60 0.39 -21.11
C ARG A 40 -12.29 0.78 -19.80
N SER A 41 -12.52 2.07 -19.58
CA SER A 41 -13.22 2.54 -18.39
C SER A 41 -14.66 2.02 -18.33
N GLU A 42 -15.37 1.97 -19.46
CA GLU A 42 -16.73 1.40 -19.54
C GLU A 42 -16.75 -0.10 -19.18
N GLN A 43 -15.80 -0.88 -19.70
CA GLN A 43 -15.67 -2.31 -19.36
C GLN A 43 -15.41 -2.53 -17.86
N ILE A 44 -14.48 -1.78 -17.28
CA ILE A 44 -14.16 -1.85 -15.85
C ILE A 44 -15.38 -1.43 -15.03
N SER A 45 -16.08 -0.36 -15.43
CA SER A 45 -17.28 0.13 -14.76
C SER A 45 -18.37 -0.93 -14.71
N LEU A 46 -18.66 -1.59 -15.85
CA LEU A 46 -19.67 -2.65 -15.91
C LEU A 46 -19.33 -3.80 -14.96
N LEU A 47 -18.07 -4.27 -14.96
CA LEU A 47 -17.64 -5.33 -14.05
C LEU A 47 -17.73 -4.93 -12.58
N SER A 48 -17.45 -3.68 -12.25
CA SER A 48 -17.60 -3.14 -10.89
C SER A 48 -19.07 -3.08 -10.48
N THR A 49 -19.97 -2.65 -11.36
CA THR A 49 -21.43 -2.67 -11.12
C THR A 49 -21.92 -4.09 -10.85
N MET A 50 -21.56 -5.05 -11.69
CA MET A 50 -21.96 -6.46 -11.51
C MET A 50 -21.43 -7.06 -10.20
N GLN A 51 -20.21 -6.69 -9.78
CA GLN A 51 -19.68 -7.09 -8.48
C GLN A 51 -20.49 -6.49 -7.32
N HIS A 52 -20.78 -5.19 -7.40
CA HIS A 52 -21.57 -4.50 -6.40
C HIS A 52 -22.98 -5.08 -6.29
N GLU A 53 -23.66 -5.35 -7.41
CA GLU A 53 -24.99 -5.98 -7.44
C GLU A 53 -25.01 -7.34 -6.73
N ILE A 54 -23.95 -8.15 -6.88
CA ILE A 54 -23.86 -9.42 -6.13
C ILE A 54 -23.78 -9.12 -4.63
N LEU A 55 -22.83 -8.26 -4.22
CA LEU A 55 -22.63 -7.94 -2.81
C LEU A 55 -23.83 -7.27 -2.17
N ALA A 56 -24.58 -6.43 -2.89
CA ALA A 56 -25.76 -5.72 -2.41
C ALA A 56 -27.07 -6.51 -2.57
N SER A 57 -27.02 -7.74 -3.09
CA SER A 57 -28.23 -8.52 -3.39
C SER A 57 -28.98 -8.95 -2.13
N GLN A 58 -30.32 -8.94 -2.23
CA GLN A 58 -31.21 -9.51 -1.22
C GLN A 58 -30.93 -11.02 -0.99
N GLU A 59 -30.49 -11.74 -2.03
CA GLU A 59 -30.12 -13.15 -1.91
C GLU A 59 -28.99 -13.35 -0.89
N ILE A 60 -27.98 -12.48 -0.85
CA ILE A 60 -26.94 -12.55 0.19
C ILE A 60 -27.54 -12.35 1.58
N THR A 61 -28.41 -11.35 1.77
CA THR A 61 -29.08 -11.09 3.05
C THR A 61 -29.87 -12.33 3.53
N GLU A 62 -30.66 -12.93 2.64
CA GLU A 62 -31.45 -14.13 2.94
C GLU A 62 -30.55 -15.32 3.29
N LEU A 63 -29.48 -15.54 2.53
CA LEU A 63 -28.54 -16.63 2.79
C LEU A 63 -27.82 -16.44 4.13
N LEU A 64 -27.34 -15.24 4.44
CA LEU A 64 -26.68 -14.92 5.71
C LEU A 64 -27.61 -15.22 6.90
N ASN A 65 -28.90 -14.87 6.80
CA ASN A 65 -29.89 -15.13 7.85
C ASN A 65 -30.29 -16.61 8.00
N CYS A 66 -30.18 -17.41 6.92
CA CYS A 66 -30.55 -18.83 6.94
C CYS A 66 -29.41 -19.77 7.37
N ILE A 67 -28.18 -19.26 7.53
CA ILE A 67 -27.01 -20.07 7.86
C ILE A 67 -26.90 -20.24 9.38
N ASP A 68 -27.05 -21.47 9.85
CA ASP A 68 -26.71 -21.85 11.21
C ASP A 68 -25.19 -21.91 11.39
N ILE A 69 -24.66 -20.91 12.10
CA ILE A 69 -23.21 -20.72 12.35
C ILE A 69 -22.64 -21.88 13.18
N THR A 70 -23.44 -22.59 13.98
CA THR A 70 -22.96 -23.71 14.82
C THR A 70 -22.54 -24.93 13.99
N GLN A 71 -23.02 -25.03 12.75
CA GLN A 71 -22.66 -26.10 11.80
C GLN A 71 -21.42 -25.78 10.98
N LEU A 72 -20.84 -24.59 11.13
CA LEU A 72 -19.68 -24.14 10.38
C LEU A 72 -18.37 -24.45 11.12
N ASN A 73 -17.33 -24.81 10.39
CA ASN A 73 -15.97 -24.81 10.92
C ASN A 73 -15.42 -23.38 11.02
N ASP A 74 -14.26 -23.21 11.65
CA ASP A 74 -13.73 -21.87 11.94
C ASP A 74 -13.35 -21.06 10.70
N TRP A 75 -12.86 -21.70 9.64
CA TRP A 75 -12.61 -21.02 8.36
C TRP A 75 -13.90 -20.56 7.69
N GLN A 76 -14.96 -21.36 7.79
CA GLN A 76 -16.27 -21.00 7.26
C GLN A 76 -16.89 -19.84 8.04
N LYS A 77 -16.70 -19.80 9.37
CA LYS A 77 -17.11 -18.66 10.22
C LYS A 77 -16.32 -17.39 9.86
N ALA A 78 -15.01 -17.49 9.68
CA ALA A 78 -14.19 -16.37 9.22
C ALA A 78 -14.64 -15.87 7.83
N ASN A 79 -14.96 -16.77 6.90
CA ASN A 79 -15.49 -16.39 5.59
C ASN A 79 -16.85 -15.69 5.70
N MET A 80 -17.76 -16.19 6.55
CA MET A 80 -19.03 -15.53 6.84
C MET A 80 -18.84 -14.10 7.36
N ARG A 81 -17.88 -13.90 8.29
CA ARG A 81 -17.54 -12.56 8.80
C ARG A 81 -17.10 -11.62 7.67
N GLU A 82 -16.20 -12.07 6.80
CA GLU A 82 -15.72 -11.24 5.69
C GLU A 82 -16.82 -10.95 4.65
N ILE A 83 -17.67 -11.93 4.33
CA ILE A 83 -18.79 -11.74 3.42
C ILE A 83 -19.81 -10.77 4.01
N TYR A 84 -20.14 -10.91 5.31
CA TYR A 84 -21.03 -9.99 6.01
C TYR A 84 -20.50 -8.56 5.99
N ARG A 85 -19.20 -8.39 6.22
CA ARG A 85 -18.53 -7.07 6.15
C ARG A 85 -18.64 -6.46 4.75
N LEU A 86 -18.32 -7.23 3.70
CA LEU A 86 -18.42 -6.76 2.31
C LEU A 86 -19.86 -6.42 1.91
N HIS A 87 -20.83 -7.26 2.31
CA HIS A 87 -22.26 -7.02 2.09
C HIS A 87 -22.69 -5.72 2.78
N THR A 88 -22.34 -5.55 4.06
CA THR A 88 -22.62 -4.33 4.82
C THR A 88 -22.06 -3.10 4.10
N MET A 89 -20.79 -3.13 3.69
CA MET A 89 -20.20 -2.01 2.94
C MET A 89 -20.89 -1.71 1.61
N ALA A 90 -21.48 -2.73 0.96
CA ALA A 90 -22.22 -2.55 -0.29
C ALA A 90 -23.64 -2.01 -0.08
N THR A 91 -24.28 -2.23 1.07
CA THR A 91 -25.70 -1.90 1.27
C THR A 91 -25.97 -0.66 2.12
N GLN A 92 -24.99 -0.16 2.89
CA GLN A 92 -25.23 0.93 3.85
C GLN A 92 -25.29 2.33 3.22
N LEU A 93 -24.85 2.51 1.97
CA LEU A 93 -24.90 3.82 1.31
C LEU A 93 -26.11 3.95 0.39
N PRO A 94 -26.82 5.09 0.40
CA PRO A 94 -27.85 5.39 -0.58
C PRO A 94 -27.28 5.41 -2.00
N GLU A 95 -27.99 4.82 -2.97
CA GLU A 95 -27.57 4.76 -4.38
C GLU A 95 -27.26 6.16 -4.97
N ASN A 96 -28.07 7.17 -4.61
CA ASN A 96 -27.84 8.55 -5.04
C ASN A 96 -26.48 9.09 -4.56
N LEU A 97 -26.10 8.81 -3.31
CA LEU A 97 -24.81 9.22 -2.76
C LEU A 97 -23.66 8.52 -3.49
N VAL A 98 -23.77 7.22 -3.74
CA VAL A 98 -22.77 6.45 -4.51
C VAL A 98 -22.57 7.04 -5.91
N ASN A 99 -23.65 7.38 -6.61
CA ASN A 99 -23.61 8.00 -7.93
C ASN A 99 -22.95 9.38 -7.90
N ARG A 100 -23.34 10.26 -6.97
CA ARG A 100 -22.74 11.60 -6.80
C ARG A 100 -21.25 11.50 -6.48
N LEU A 101 -20.86 10.63 -5.54
CA LEU A 101 -19.47 10.44 -5.14
C LEU A 101 -18.61 9.92 -6.31
N THR A 102 -19.13 8.97 -7.09
CA THR A 102 -18.44 8.42 -8.28
C THR A 102 -18.18 9.53 -9.31
N GLN A 103 -19.18 10.34 -9.63
CA GLN A 103 -19.04 11.44 -10.58
C GLN A 103 -18.05 12.51 -10.10
N ALA A 104 -18.14 12.88 -8.81
CA ALA A 104 -17.22 13.85 -8.21
C ALA A 104 -15.77 13.35 -8.21
N THR A 105 -15.55 12.07 -7.91
CA THR A 105 -14.23 11.43 -7.93
C THR A 105 -13.64 11.44 -9.34
N MET A 106 -14.40 10.96 -10.34
CA MET A 106 -13.95 10.96 -11.74
C MET A 106 -13.61 12.37 -12.25
N LYS A 107 -14.43 13.36 -11.88
CA LYS A 107 -14.20 14.77 -12.23
C LYS A 107 -12.92 15.29 -11.57
N CYS A 108 -12.73 15.05 -10.27
CA CYS A 108 -11.56 15.54 -9.54
C CYS A 108 -10.26 14.88 -10.03
N GLU A 109 -10.25 13.56 -10.23
CA GLU A 109 -9.10 12.82 -10.78
C GLU A 109 -8.71 13.33 -12.18
N LYS A 110 -9.70 13.56 -13.05
CA LYS A 110 -9.47 14.13 -14.38
C LYS A 110 -8.83 15.51 -14.31
N VAL A 111 -9.33 16.38 -13.42
CA VAL A 111 -8.75 17.73 -13.25
C VAL A 111 -7.34 17.64 -12.66
N TRP A 112 -7.10 16.72 -11.71
CA TRP A 112 -5.78 16.47 -11.14
C TRP A 112 -4.75 16.10 -12.22
N HIS A 113 -5.08 15.16 -13.11
CA HIS A 113 -4.17 14.78 -14.20
C HIS A 113 -3.80 15.95 -15.12
N LEU A 114 -4.70 16.92 -15.30
CA LEU A 114 -4.47 18.08 -16.16
C LEU A 114 -3.74 19.22 -15.43
N GLN A 115 -3.95 19.37 -14.11
CA GLN A 115 -3.62 20.60 -13.38
C GLN A 115 -2.70 20.42 -12.17
N ALA A 116 -2.43 19.20 -11.70
CA ALA A 116 -1.61 19.00 -10.50
C ALA A 116 -0.21 19.64 -10.60
N ASN A 117 0.35 19.69 -11.81
CA ASN A 117 1.65 20.30 -12.09
C ASN A 117 1.58 21.74 -12.65
N GLN A 118 0.39 22.35 -12.70
CA GLN A 118 0.19 23.69 -13.24
C GLN A 118 0.23 24.75 -12.12
N THR A 119 0.59 25.98 -12.47
CA THR A 119 0.69 27.12 -11.53
C THR A 119 -0.65 27.59 -10.98
N ASN A 120 -1.75 27.35 -11.71
CA ASN A 120 -3.10 27.65 -11.26
C ASN A 120 -3.87 26.35 -10.99
N GLN A 121 -4.15 26.10 -9.70
CA GLN A 121 -4.83 24.90 -9.20
C GLN A 121 -6.27 25.19 -8.75
N GLN A 122 -6.83 26.36 -9.08
CA GLN A 122 -8.16 26.77 -8.61
C GLN A 122 -9.29 25.82 -9.07
N ALA A 123 -9.21 25.30 -10.29
CA ALA A 123 -10.20 24.34 -10.77
C ALA A 123 -10.06 22.97 -10.09
N LEU A 124 -8.83 22.59 -9.70
CA LEU A 124 -8.60 21.40 -8.86
C LEU A 124 -9.21 21.59 -7.48
N GLU A 125 -8.91 22.71 -6.81
CA GLU A 125 -9.50 23.07 -5.50
C GLU A 125 -11.03 23.02 -5.54
N LYS A 126 -11.65 23.64 -6.56
CA LYS A 126 -13.12 23.63 -6.71
C LYS A 126 -13.69 22.23 -6.93
N SER A 127 -13.02 21.40 -7.74
CA SER A 127 -13.46 20.01 -7.94
C SER A 127 -13.30 19.18 -6.67
N PHE A 128 -12.27 19.48 -5.88
CA PHE A 128 -11.98 18.81 -4.62
C PHE A 128 -12.96 19.21 -3.51
N GLU A 129 -13.43 20.46 -3.47
CA GLU A 129 -14.48 20.92 -2.54
C GLU A 129 -15.77 20.08 -2.66
N GLU A 130 -16.18 19.77 -3.88
CA GLU A 130 -17.33 18.89 -4.13
C GLU A 130 -17.06 17.45 -3.66
N LEU A 131 -15.89 16.91 -4.00
CA LEU A 131 -15.49 15.56 -3.61
C LEU A 131 -15.42 15.41 -2.09
N ILE A 132 -14.73 16.30 -1.37
CA ILE A 132 -14.59 16.19 0.08
C ILE A 132 -15.93 16.32 0.81
N ALA A 133 -16.85 17.15 0.31
CA ALA A 133 -18.19 17.25 0.90
C ALA A 133 -18.95 15.91 0.81
N LEU A 134 -18.88 15.23 -0.34
CA LEU A 134 -19.49 13.91 -0.55
C LEU A 134 -18.77 12.81 0.23
N THR A 135 -17.44 12.87 0.33
CA THR A 135 -16.66 11.94 1.15
C THR A 135 -17.05 12.04 2.62
N ARG A 136 -17.30 13.26 3.14
CA ARG A 136 -17.84 13.44 4.49
C ARG A 136 -19.21 12.79 4.64
N GLU A 137 -20.14 13.09 3.73
CA GLU A 137 -21.50 12.51 3.74
C GLU A 137 -21.44 10.97 3.80
N MET A 138 -20.57 10.36 3.00
CA MET A 138 -20.31 8.92 3.00
C MET A 138 -19.68 8.43 4.31
N ALA A 139 -18.66 9.12 4.83
CA ALA A 139 -17.95 8.76 6.05
C ALA A 139 -18.88 8.75 7.28
N TYR A 140 -19.72 9.78 7.42
CA TYR A 140 -20.72 9.85 8.50
C TYR A 140 -21.81 8.78 8.32
N SER A 141 -22.31 8.56 7.10
CA SER A 141 -23.32 7.51 6.83
C SER A 141 -22.82 6.12 7.24
N PHE A 142 -21.57 5.79 6.88
CA PHE A 142 -20.96 4.54 7.33
C PHE A 142 -20.67 4.53 8.84
N GLY A 143 -20.18 5.64 9.40
CA GLY A 143 -19.89 5.77 10.83
C GLY A 143 -21.14 5.46 11.68
N ASP A 144 -22.27 6.07 11.33
CA ASP A 144 -23.55 5.85 12.00
C ASP A 144 -24.03 4.40 11.84
N SER A 145 -23.93 3.84 10.64
CA SER A 145 -24.40 2.48 10.34
C SER A 145 -23.56 1.39 11.02
N LEU A 146 -22.26 1.63 11.20
CA LEU A 146 -21.32 0.70 11.84
C LEU A 146 -21.08 1.01 13.32
N ASN A 147 -21.65 2.09 13.85
CA ASN A 147 -21.40 2.61 15.19
C ASN A 147 -19.90 2.84 15.47
N ILE A 148 -19.22 3.53 14.55
CA ILE A 148 -17.81 3.94 14.64
C ILE A 148 -17.66 5.41 14.22
N SER A 149 -16.49 6.01 14.44
CA SER A 149 -16.29 7.39 13.99
C SER A 149 -16.27 7.50 12.46
N ALA A 150 -16.59 8.69 11.93
CA ALA A 150 -16.54 8.92 10.48
C ALA A 150 -15.14 8.65 9.88
N TYR A 151 -14.07 8.97 10.61
CA TYR A 151 -12.72 8.67 10.14
C TYR A 151 -12.41 7.16 10.20
N ASP A 152 -12.89 6.44 11.23
CA ASP A 152 -12.77 4.99 11.30
C ASP A 152 -13.48 4.28 10.14
N ALA A 153 -14.61 4.81 9.67
CA ALA A 153 -15.30 4.29 8.50
C ALA A 153 -14.47 4.41 7.21
N LEU A 154 -13.61 5.43 7.10
CA LEU A 154 -12.67 5.58 5.99
C LEU A 154 -11.48 4.62 6.13
N LEU A 155 -10.97 4.43 7.35
CA LEU A 155 -9.93 3.43 7.64
C LEU A 155 -10.42 2.00 7.33
N GLU A 156 -11.65 1.66 7.70
CA GLU A 156 -12.29 0.36 7.49
C GLU A 156 -12.34 -0.05 6.01
N GLN A 157 -12.48 0.92 5.09
CA GLN A 157 -12.49 0.65 3.65
C GLN A 157 -11.15 0.14 3.12
N HIS A 158 -10.04 0.45 3.80
CA HIS A 158 -8.69 0.10 3.36
C HIS A 158 -8.04 -0.98 4.22
N GLN A 159 -8.20 -0.90 5.53
CA GLN A 159 -7.77 -1.91 6.48
C GLN A 159 -8.93 -2.26 7.42
N PRO A 160 -9.64 -3.37 7.14
CA PRO A 160 -10.71 -3.85 8.01
C PRO A 160 -10.23 -4.05 9.45
N GLY A 161 -10.99 -3.51 10.40
CA GLY A 161 -10.69 -3.53 11.83
C GLY A 161 -9.71 -2.46 12.32
N LEU A 162 -9.14 -1.61 11.44
CA LEU A 162 -8.24 -0.54 11.88
C LEU A 162 -9.04 0.65 12.43
N ARG A 163 -8.65 1.14 13.60
CA ARG A 163 -9.29 2.28 14.27
C ARG A 163 -8.29 3.35 14.68
N ASP A 164 -8.73 4.59 14.69
CA ASP A 164 -7.95 5.77 15.05
C ASP A 164 -7.36 5.66 16.45
N HIS A 165 -8.12 5.12 17.42
CA HIS A 165 -7.64 4.91 18.79
C HIS A 165 -6.46 3.94 18.88
N PHE A 166 -6.33 3.02 17.92
CA PHE A 166 -5.20 2.09 17.82
C PHE A 166 -4.00 2.75 17.11
N ILE A 167 -4.24 3.57 16.09
CA ILE A 167 -3.20 4.28 15.33
C ILE A 167 -2.55 5.38 16.18
N LEU A 168 -3.36 6.16 16.90
CA LEU A 168 -2.93 7.41 17.52
C LEU A 168 -1.74 7.26 18.48
N PRO A 169 -1.69 6.26 19.40
CA PRO A 169 -0.53 6.07 20.27
C PRO A 169 0.76 5.76 19.49
N ILE A 170 0.67 4.93 18.44
CA ILE A 170 1.80 4.56 17.58
C ILE A 170 2.30 5.82 16.85
N PHE A 171 1.38 6.61 16.29
CA PHE A 171 1.73 7.82 15.54
C PHE A 171 2.32 8.89 16.45
N ASN A 172 1.85 9.05 17.68
CA ASN A 172 2.43 9.98 18.65
C ASN A 172 3.87 9.63 19.04
N GLN A 173 4.18 8.34 19.19
CA GLN A 173 5.55 7.86 19.43
C GLN A 173 6.46 8.16 18.23
N ILE A 174 5.99 7.91 17.02
CA ILE A 174 6.73 8.20 15.78
C ILE A 174 6.90 9.71 15.60
N GLU A 175 5.86 10.49 15.87
CA GLU A 175 5.89 11.96 15.78
C GLU A 175 7.01 12.53 16.65
N SER A 176 7.07 12.08 17.91
CA SER A 176 8.12 12.48 18.86
C SER A 176 9.53 12.13 18.36
N PHE A 177 9.69 10.97 17.72
CA PHE A 177 10.94 10.59 17.07
C PHE A 177 11.27 11.48 15.85
N THR A 178 10.30 11.73 14.96
CA THR A 178 10.51 12.52 13.74
C THR A 178 10.87 13.98 14.02
N THR A 179 10.27 14.59 15.04
CA THR A 179 10.58 15.97 15.44
C THR A 179 12.03 16.10 15.90
N ASN A 180 12.56 15.14 16.67
CA ASN A 180 13.96 15.15 17.08
C ASN A 180 14.94 15.02 15.89
N PHE A 181 14.51 14.38 14.81
CA PHE A 181 15.31 14.20 13.60
C PHE A 181 15.43 15.45 12.72
N THR A 182 14.63 16.49 12.94
CA THR A 182 14.81 17.79 12.27
C THR A 182 16.18 18.40 12.59
N SER A 183 16.72 18.17 13.79
CA SER A 183 18.02 18.68 14.22
C SER A 183 19.22 18.08 13.45
N ILE A 184 19.10 16.83 12.99
CA ILE A 184 20.14 16.08 12.25
C ILE A 184 20.31 16.63 10.82
N ARG A 185 19.32 17.38 10.30
CA ARG A 185 19.25 17.78 8.88
C ARG A 185 20.02 19.04 8.50
N ASN A 186 20.47 19.84 9.47
CA ASN A 186 21.09 21.14 9.20
C ASN A 186 22.56 21.06 8.75
N SER A 187 23.18 19.88 8.80
CA SER A 187 24.60 19.67 8.48
C SER A 187 24.84 18.75 7.26
N LEU A 188 23.80 18.26 6.61
CA LEU A 188 23.94 17.25 5.56
C LEU A 188 24.16 17.91 4.17
N PRO A 189 25.21 17.51 3.43
CA PRO A 189 25.46 18.03 2.09
C PRO A 189 24.37 17.60 1.10
N LYS A 190 24.19 18.37 0.02
CA LYS A 190 23.34 17.97 -1.11
C LYS A 190 23.98 16.77 -1.82
N GLU A 191 23.26 15.66 -1.89
CA GLU A 191 23.69 14.48 -2.64
C GLU A 191 23.72 14.78 -4.15
N LYS A 192 24.68 14.18 -4.85
CA LYS A 192 24.68 14.07 -6.32
C LYS A 192 24.30 12.65 -6.69
N ASN A 193 23.19 12.48 -7.40
CA ASN A 193 22.82 11.19 -7.96
C ASN A 193 23.75 10.85 -9.12
N ASN A 194 24.76 10.01 -8.85
CA ASN A 194 25.85 9.73 -9.79
C ASN A 194 25.88 8.25 -10.21
N TRP A 195 24.78 7.50 -10.14
CA TRP A 195 24.78 6.09 -10.58
C TRP A 195 25.22 5.96 -12.06
N PRO A 196 25.94 4.88 -12.43
CA PRO A 196 26.35 4.67 -13.81
C PRO A 196 25.11 4.52 -14.71
N ILE A 197 25.23 4.98 -15.96
CA ILE A 197 24.17 4.84 -16.95
C ILE A 197 24.11 3.38 -17.40
N ILE A 198 23.02 2.69 -17.08
CA ILE A 198 22.77 1.30 -17.45
C ILE A 198 21.51 1.23 -18.33
N PRO A 199 21.58 0.72 -19.57
CA PRO A 199 20.42 0.59 -20.46
C PRO A 199 19.25 -0.16 -19.82
N LYS A 200 18.01 0.28 -20.13
CA LYS A 200 16.79 -0.28 -19.53
C LYS A 200 16.68 -1.80 -19.70
N ASP A 201 17.03 -2.33 -20.87
CA ASP A 201 16.94 -3.78 -21.14
C ASP A 201 17.88 -4.59 -20.24
N GLN A 202 19.06 -4.04 -19.90
CA GLN A 202 19.99 -4.66 -18.97
C GLN A 202 19.48 -4.58 -17.53
N GLN A 203 18.89 -3.44 -17.12
CA GLN A 203 18.25 -3.32 -15.81
C GLN A 203 17.08 -4.33 -15.68
N GLN A 204 16.25 -4.48 -16.71
CA GLN A 204 15.16 -5.45 -16.73
C GLN A 204 15.67 -6.89 -16.60
N LYS A 205 16.72 -7.26 -17.35
CA LYS A 205 17.36 -8.58 -17.23
C LYS A 205 17.90 -8.82 -15.82
N PHE A 206 18.52 -7.80 -15.21
CA PHE A 206 19.02 -7.89 -13.84
C PHE A 206 17.89 -8.01 -12.81
N ALA A 207 16.84 -7.19 -12.93
CA ALA A 207 15.66 -7.25 -12.08
C ALA A 207 15.00 -8.64 -12.10
N LYS A 208 14.84 -9.26 -13.28
CA LYS A 208 14.30 -10.63 -13.39
C LYS A 208 15.16 -11.67 -12.66
N LYS A 209 16.48 -11.51 -12.65
CA LYS A 209 17.39 -12.38 -11.85
C LYS A 209 17.12 -12.21 -10.35
N LEU A 210 17.06 -10.96 -9.86
CA LEU A 210 16.75 -10.68 -8.46
C LEU A 210 15.37 -11.22 -8.05
N MET A 211 14.35 -11.02 -8.88
CA MET A 211 13.00 -11.57 -8.65
C MET A 211 13.02 -13.11 -8.56
N SER A 212 13.78 -13.78 -9.41
CA SER A 212 13.93 -15.24 -9.35
C SER A 212 14.60 -15.70 -8.06
N GLU A 213 15.62 -14.98 -7.59
CA GLU A 213 16.27 -15.24 -6.29
C GLU A 213 15.30 -15.06 -5.12
N MET A 214 14.43 -14.03 -5.19
CA MET A 214 13.32 -13.79 -4.26
C MET A 214 12.13 -14.76 -4.42
N LYS A 215 12.27 -15.76 -5.30
CA LYS A 215 11.29 -16.83 -5.55
C LYS A 215 10.02 -16.37 -6.26
N PHE A 216 10.11 -15.37 -7.13
CA PHE A 216 9.03 -15.06 -8.07
C PHE A 216 8.90 -16.18 -9.11
N ASP A 217 7.66 -16.65 -9.34
CA ASP A 217 7.39 -17.69 -10.36
C ASP A 217 6.91 -17.04 -11.66
N PHE A 218 7.81 -16.91 -12.62
CA PHE A 218 7.52 -16.36 -13.95
C PHE A 218 6.62 -17.26 -14.82
N ARG A 219 6.24 -18.47 -14.36
CA ARG A 219 5.22 -19.29 -15.04
C ARG A 219 3.80 -18.88 -14.67
N THR A 220 3.63 -18.19 -13.55
CA THR A 220 2.34 -17.71 -13.03
C THR A 220 2.37 -16.20 -12.83
N GLY A 221 3.24 -15.49 -13.55
CA GLY A 221 3.44 -14.07 -13.39
C GLY A 221 4.42 -13.48 -14.40
N ARG A 222 4.52 -12.15 -14.40
CA ARG A 222 5.37 -11.40 -15.35
C ARG A 222 5.86 -10.09 -14.78
N LEU A 223 6.89 -9.53 -15.43
CA LEU A 223 7.43 -8.19 -15.17
C LEU A 223 7.29 -7.34 -16.44
N ASP A 224 6.69 -6.17 -16.30
CA ASP A 224 6.49 -5.19 -17.37
C ASP A 224 6.86 -3.76 -16.92
N GLU A 225 6.86 -2.81 -17.86
CA GLU A 225 7.17 -1.40 -17.59
C GLU A 225 5.90 -0.56 -17.47
N SER A 226 5.87 0.34 -16.48
CA SER A 226 4.81 1.34 -16.30
C SER A 226 5.38 2.66 -15.78
N VAL A 227 4.60 3.75 -15.88
CA VAL A 227 4.99 5.08 -15.35
C VAL A 227 5.12 5.05 -13.81
N HIS A 228 4.22 4.32 -13.15
CA HIS A 228 4.22 4.10 -11.71
C HIS A 228 4.24 2.60 -11.43
N PRO A 229 5.19 2.08 -10.62
CA PRO A 229 5.24 0.68 -10.22
C PRO A 229 3.93 0.26 -9.54
N PHE A 230 3.58 -1.01 -9.71
CA PHE A 230 2.46 -1.64 -9.03
C PHE A 230 2.50 -3.15 -9.23
N THR A 231 1.78 -3.85 -8.37
CA THR A 231 1.46 -5.26 -8.48
C THR A 231 -0.02 -5.39 -8.75
N GLY A 232 -0.40 -6.29 -9.65
CA GLY A 232 -1.79 -6.56 -9.97
C GLY A 232 -2.01 -7.99 -10.41
N GLY A 233 -3.28 -8.33 -10.65
CA GLY A 233 -3.71 -9.68 -10.97
C GLY A 233 -4.35 -10.36 -9.77
N ILE A 234 -4.40 -11.70 -9.80
CA ILE A 234 -5.00 -12.53 -8.75
C ILE A 234 -4.10 -13.73 -8.46
N SER A 235 -4.26 -14.38 -7.30
CA SER A 235 -3.50 -15.59 -6.98
C SER A 235 -3.53 -16.60 -8.14
N GLY A 236 -2.38 -16.87 -8.74
CA GLY A 236 -2.22 -17.73 -9.94
C GLY A 236 -1.84 -17.00 -11.23
N ASP A 237 -2.06 -15.69 -11.31
CA ASP A 237 -1.54 -14.78 -12.35
C ASP A 237 -1.22 -13.43 -11.69
N ILE A 238 0.01 -13.31 -11.16
CA ILE A 238 0.48 -12.10 -10.47
C ILE A 238 1.47 -11.37 -11.35
N ARG A 239 1.19 -10.09 -11.62
CA ARG A 239 1.96 -9.26 -12.53
C ARG A 239 2.59 -8.12 -11.76
N VAL A 240 3.87 -7.91 -12.00
CA VAL A 240 4.65 -6.83 -11.42
C VAL A 240 4.96 -5.83 -12.51
N CYS A 241 4.82 -4.55 -12.20
CA CYS A 241 5.27 -3.47 -13.06
C CYS A 241 6.26 -2.59 -12.31
N SER A 242 7.26 -2.11 -13.02
CA SER A 242 8.22 -1.14 -12.49
C SER A 242 8.60 -0.14 -13.57
N TYR A 243 9.34 0.90 -13.21
CA TYR A 243 10.01 1.78 -14.17
C TYR A 243 11.49 1.42 -14.25
N PHE A 244 12.12 1.80 -15.36
CA PHE A 244 13.57 1.67 -15.53
C PHE A 244 14.14 3.01 -15.99
N LYS A 245 14.97 3.61 -15.15
CA LYS A 245 15.63 4.88 -15.46
C LYS A 245 17.12 4.62 -15.75
N PRO A 246 17.62 4.90 -16.97
CA PRO A 246 19.00 4.59 -17.33
C PRO A 246 20.05 5.15 -16.35
N ASP A 247 19.78 6.33 -15.79
CA ASP A 247 20.62 7.06 -14.85
C ASP A 247 20.35 6.72 -13.37
N ASN A 248 19.44 5.79 -13.07
CA ASN A 248 19.12 5.41 -11.70
C ASN A 248 18.63 3.95 -11.58
N ILE A 249 19.58 3.02 -11.61
CA ILE A 249 19.30 1.60 -11.40
C ILE A 249 18.80 1.29 -9.97
N ILE A 250 19.29 2.01 -8.96
CA ILE A 250 18.96 1.76 -7.55
C ILE A 250 17.48 2.03 -7.27
N LEU A 251 16.94 3.11 -7.84
CA LEU A 251 15.51 3.42 -7.78
C LEU A 251 14.66 2.27 -8.35
N SER A 252 15.05 1.73 -9.51
CA SER A 252 14.34 0.63 -10.17
C SER A 252 14.41 -0.67 -9.34
N ILE A 253 15.54 -0.94 -8.68
CA ILE A 253 15.70 -2.09 -7.77
C ILE A 253 14.81 -1.93 -6.53
N SER A 254 14.80 -0.76 -5.88
CA SER A 254 13.94 -0.48 -4.71
C SER A 254 12.47 -0.72 -5.06
N ALA A 255 12.02 -0.17 -6.20
CA ALA A 255 10.67 -0.40 -6.70
C ALA A 255 10.37 -1.88 -6.94
N ILE A 256 11.29 -2.63 -7.55
CA ILE A 256 11.12 -4.08 -7.75
C ILE A 256 11.01 -4.83 -6.42
N MET A 257 11.80 -4.46 -5.40
CA MET A 257 11.72 -5.10 -4.09
C MET A 257 10.40 -4.82 -3.39
N HIS A 258 9.89 -3.59 -3.49
CA HIS A 258 8.57 -3.21 -2.99
C HIS A 258 7.47 -4.05 -3.61
N GLU A 259 7.40 -4.05 -4.95
CA GLU A 259 6.39 -4.82 -5.68
C GLU A 259 6.56 -6.34 -5.52
N MET A 260 7.79 -6.81 -5.32
CA MET A 260 8.03 -8.22 -5.01
C MET A 260 7.40 -8.61 -3.67
N GLY A 261 7.36 -7.73 -2.67
CA GLY A 261 6.69 -8.04 -1.41
C GLY A 261 5.17 -8.20 -1.59
N HIS A 262 4.52 -7.30 -2.33
CA HIS A 262 3.12 -7.45 -2.73
C HIS A 262 2.89 -8.75 -3.49
N ALA A 263 3.67 -8.98 -4.55
CA ALA A 263 3.55 -10.18 -5.37
C ALA A 263 3.80 -11.46 -4.56
N SER A 264 4.72 -11.40 -3.60
CA SER A 264 5.05 -12.51 -2.72
C SER A 264 3.86 -12.93 -1.88
N TYR A 265 3.12 -11.96 -1.33
CA TYR A 265 1.93 -12.21 -0.53
C TYR A 265 0.80 -12.80 -1.39
N GLU A 266 0.43 -12.10 -2.46
CA GLU A 266 -0.72 -12.46 -3.31
C GLU A 266 -0.56 -13.81 -4.01
N SER A 267 0.65 -14.10 -4.51
CA SER A 267 0.92 -15.39 -5.18
C SER A 267 0.88 -16.60 -4.24
N ARG A 268 0.92 -16.38 -2.92
CA ARG A 268 1.03 -17.43 -1.88
C ARG A 268 -0.16 -17.51 -0.95
N LEU A 269 -1.24 -16.78 -1.24
CA LEU A 269 -2.52 -16.96 -0.58
C LEU A 269 -3.05 -18.41 -0.72
N PRO A 270 -3.82 -18.92 0.26
CA PRO A 270 -4.23 -20.32 0.32
C PRO A 270 -5.18 -20.68 -0.83
N ARG A 271 -4.69 -21.47 -1.79
CA ARG A 271 -5.43 -21.84 -3.02
C ARG A 271 -6.80 -22.47 -2.77
N GLN A 272 -6.97 -23.20 -1.67
CA GLN A 272 -8.25 -23.85 -1.33
C GLN A 272 -9.38 -22.85 -1.00
N PHE A 273 -9.04 -21.59 -0.69
CA PHE A 273 -10.00 -20.51 -0.42
C PHE A 273 -10.04 -19.47 -1.53
N ARG A 274 -9.41 -19.75 -2.69
CA ARG A 274 -9.48 -18.84 -3.84
C ARG A 274 -10.94 -18.62 -4.24
N GLY A 275 -11.29 -17.36 -4.48
CA GLY A 275 -12.67 -16.99 -4.82
C GLY A 275 -13.56 -16.72 -3.60
N GLN A 276 -13.03 -16.90 -2.39
CA GLN A 276 -13.73 -16.61 -1.14
C GLN A 276 -13.02 -15.45 -0.42
N PRO A 277 -13.76 -14.49 0.17
CA PRO A 277 -13.17 -13.37 0.89
C PRO A 277 -12.17 -13.76 1.99
N VAL A 278 -12.36 -14.90 2.66
CA VAL A 278 -11.39 -15.40 3.66
C VAL A 278 -10.02 -15.74 3.05
N GLY A 279 -9.98 -16.06 1.76
CA GLY A 279 -8.77 -16.39 1.01
C GLY A 279 -7.97 -15.16 0.56
N ASP A 280 -8.55 -13.96 0.65
CA ASP A 280 -7.91 -12.72 0.24
C ASP A 280 -6.93 -12.18 1.29
N SER A 281 -6.02 -11.30 0.87
CA SER A 281 -5.08 -10.63 1.77
C SER A 281 -5.78 -9.76 2.82
N ARG A 282 -5.23 -9.73 4.04
CA ARG A 282 -5.80 -9.02 5.20
C ARG A 282 -5.59 -7.49 5.16
N GLY A 283 -6.15 -6.82 4.16
CA GLY A 283 -6.17 -5.35 4.08
C GLY A 283 -4.82 -4.69 3.81
N MET A 284 -4.85 -3.38 3.59
CA MET A 284 -3.72 -2.62 3.06
C MET A 284 -2.53 -2.47 4.01
N CYS A 285 -2.73 -2.36 5.33
CA CYS A 285 -1.63 -2.27 6.29
C CYS A 285 -0.75 -3.52 6.26
N ILE A 286 -1.35 -4.71 6.21
CA ILE A 286 -0.59 -5.97 6.10
C ILE A 286 0.07 -6.05 4.74
N HIS A 287 -0.66 -5.72 3.68
CA HIS A 287 -0.17 -5.78 2.30
C HIS A 287 1.05 -4.88 2.06
N GLU A 288 0.98 -3.63 2.53
CA GLU A 288 2.11 -2.67 2.57
C GLU A 288 3.21 -3.14 3.53
N GLY A 289 2.85 -3.72 4.68
CA GLY A 289 3.83 -4.26 5.61
C GLY A 289 4.73 -5.34 5.00
N ILE A 290 4.19 -6.19 4.11
CA ILE A 290 5.00 -7.15 3.37
C ILE A 290 5.83 -6.47 2.28
N ALA A 291 5.29 -5.50 1.53
CA ALA A 291 6.09 -4.73 0.57
C ALA A 291 7.29 -4.04 1.22
N LEU A 292 7.06 -3.35 2.32
CA LEU A 292 8.09 -2.62 3.07
C LEU A 292 9.05 -3.55 3.81
N PHE A 293 8.63 -4.77 4.14
CA PHE A 293 9.52 -5.81 4.64
C PHE A 293 10.58 -6.17 3.59
N PHE A 294 10.17 -6.35 2.33
CA PHE A 294 11.11 -6.62 1.24
C PHE A 294 11.91 -5.36 0.85
N GLU A 295 11.26 -4.23 0.60
CA GLU A 295 11.95 -3.00 0.19
C GLU A 295 12.85 -2.45 1.30
N LYS A 296 12.29 -2.10 2.45
CA LYS A 296 13.00 -1.32 3.46
C LYS A 296 13.78 -2.19 4.43
N LYS A 297 13.19 -3.28 4.91
CA LYS A 297 13.85 -4.11 5.94
C LYS A 297 14.90 -5.04 5.37
N ILE A 298 14.64 -5.63 4.20
CA ILE A 298 15.63 -6.40 3.46
C ILE A 298 16.44 -5.49 2.53
N GLY A 299 15.80 -4.78 1.61
CA GLY A 299 16.48 -4.07 0.53
C GLY A 299 17.42 -2.95 0.96
N HIS A 300 17.14 -2.31 2.10
CA HIS A 300 18.01 -1.25 2.65
C HIS A 300 18.92 -1.75 3.79
N SER A 301 18.93 -3.07 4.06
CA SER A 301 19.76 -3.65 5.12
C SER A 301 21.23 -3.72 4.69
N SER A 302 22.16 -3.57 5.65
CA SER A 302 23.60 -3.68 5.39
C SER A 302 23.98 -5.03 4.77
N GLU A 303 23.32 -6.10 5.23
CA GLU A 303 23.52 -7.47 4.75
C GLU A 303 23.10 -7.62 3.29
N TYR A 304 21.92 -7.11 2.92
CA TYR A 304 21.46 -7.18 1.54
C TYR A 304 22.27 -6.27 0.62
N LEU A 305 22.63 -5.07 1.07
CA LEU A 305 23.41 -4.13 0.26
C LEU A 305 24.82 -4.66 -0.03
N GLU A 306 25.41 -5.45 0.87
CA GLU A 306 26.65 -6.16 0.57
C GLU A 306 26.45 -7.25 -0.49
N TYR A 307 25.38 -8.03 -0.39
CA TYR A 307 25.02 -9.03 -1.39
C TYR A 307 24.76 -8.37 -2.77
N LEU A 308 23.97 -7.31 -2.78
CA LEU A 308 23.59 -6.54 -3.95
C LEU A 308 24.82 -5.90 -4.61
N SER A 309 25.73 -5.33 -3.81
CA SER A 309 27.02 -4.81 -4.27
C SER A 309 27.78 -5.84 -5.09
N LYS A 310 27.95 -7.06 -4.56
CA LYS A 310 28.64 -8.17 -5.25
C LYS A 310 27.94 -8.52 -6.58
N LYS A 311 26.61 -8.52 -6.61
CA LYS A 311 25.82 -8.83 -7.81
C LYS A 311 25.91 -7.74 -8.87
N LEU A 312 25.75 -6.49 -8.47
CA LEU A 312 25.85 -5.32 -9.36
C LEU A 312 27.25 -5.25 -9.97
N ASN A 313 28.29 -5.42 -9.15
CA ASN A 313 29.67 -5.41 -9.61
C ASN A 313 29.97 -6.57 -10.58
N LYS A 314 29.51 -7.78 -10.27
CA LYS A 314 29.64 -8.93 -11.18
C LYS A 314 28.94 -8.71 -12.52
N GLN A 315 27.80 -8.01 -12.53
CA GLN A 315 26.99 -7.82 -13.73
C GLN A 315 27.45 -6.62 -14.58
N PHE A 316 27.93 -5.54 -13.96
CA PHE A 316 28.15 -4.25 -14.62
C PHE A 316 29.56 -3.66 -14.45
N GLY A 317 30.36 -4.12 -13.47
CA GLY A 317 31.77 -3.74 -13.32
C GLY A 317 32.07 -2.38 -12.67
N TYR A 318 31.06 -1.62 -12.22
CA TYR A 318 31.25 -0.28 -11.62
C TYR A 318 31.59 -0.34 -10.11
N LEU A 319 32.78 -0.85 -9.76
CA LEU A 319 33.20 -1.15 -8.38
C LEU A 319 32.98 -0.01 -7.37
N ASN A 320 33.42 1.21 -7.71
CA ASN A 320 33.30 2.36 -6.80
C ASN A 320 31.86 2.83 -6.62
N TYR A 321 31.05 2.74 -7.68
CA TYR A 321 29.65 3.15 -7.60
C TYR A 321 28.85 2.15 -6.78
N PHE A 322 29.03 0.85 -7.02
CA PHE A 322 28.25 -0.18 -6.32
C PHE A 322 28.96 -0.74 -5.10
N SER A 323 29.84 0.00 -4.44
CA SER A 323 30.38 -0.43 -3.15
C SER A 323 29.27 -0.50 -2.09
N LYS A 324 29.45 -1.37 -1.10
CA LYS A 324 28.51 -1.49 0.03
C LYS A 324 28.34 -0.14 0.73
N GLU A 325 29.44 0.58 0.90
CA GLU A 325 29.51 1.87 1.58
C GLU A 325 28.71 2.92 0.83
N ASN A 326 28.81 2.98 -0.51
CA ASN A 326 28.08 3.94 -1.31
C ASN A 326 26.57 3.63 -1.33
N LEU A 327 26.20 2.34 -1.39
CA LEU A 327 24.80 1.92 -1.27
C LEU A 327 24.22 2.26 0.11
N LEU A 328 24.95 1.95 1.18
CA LEU A 328 24.54 2.30 2.55
C LEU A 328 24.40 3.82 2.71
N HIS A 329 25.35 4.58 2.20
CA HIS A 329 25.30 6.04 2.21
C HIS A 329 24.02 6.55 1.54
N HIS A 330 23.69 6.02 0.35
CA HIS A 330 22.49 6.41 -0.38
C HIS A 330 21.19 6.18 0.42
N PHE A 331 21.01 4.99 0.98
CA PHE A 331 19.78 4.62 1.70
C PHE A 331 19.70 5.19 3.12
N ASN A 332 20.83 5.53 3.74
CA ASN A 332 20.86 6.13 5.07
C ASN A 332 20.94 7.67 5.04
N THR A 333 21.01 8.28 3.86
CA THR A 333 21.00 9.74 3.74
C THR A 333 19.61 10.30 4.03
N VAL A 334 19.52 11.15 5.05
CA VAL A 334 18.32 11.93 5.36
C VAL A 334 18.20 13.09 4.36
N ARG A 335 17.03 13.21 3.71
CA ARG A 335 16.79 14.18 2.64
C ARG A 335 15.84 15.28 3.10
N ARG A 336 16.09 16.49 2.62
CA ARG A 336 15.19 17.65 2.81
C ARG A 336 14.38 17.85 1.54
N SER A 337 13.26 17.14 1.41
CA SER A 337 12.35 17.24 0.26
C SER A 337 10.89 17.18 0.70
N GLY A 338 10.02 17.81 -0.08
CA GLY A 338 8.58 17.76 0.11
C GLY A 338 7.89 16.56 -0.56
N ILE A 339 8.57 15.79 -1.41
CA ILE A 339 7.96 14.70 -2.18
C ILE A 339 7.96 13.38 -1.40
N ARG A 340 6.78 12.91 -0.99
CA ARG A 340 6.61 11.68 -0.17
C ARG A 340 7.17 10.42 -0.83
N VAL A 341 6.88 10.21 -2.11
CA VAL A 341 7.30 8.99 -2.84
C VAL A 341 8.81 8.87 -3.03
N SER A 342 9.54 9.96 -2.81
CA SER A 342 11.01 10.03 -2.89
C SER A 342 11.65 10.31 -1.52
N ALA A 343 10.85 10.29 -0.45
CA ALA A 343 11.33 10.54 0.90
C ALA A 343 12.17 9.36 1.40
N ASP A 344 13.25 9.66 2.12
CA ASP A 344 14.07 8.65 2.79
C ASP A 344 13.33 8.03 3.99
N ASP A 345 13.90 6.97 4.53
CA ASP A 345 13.27 6.20 5.61
C ASP A 345 13.05 6.98 6.91
N PHE A 346 13.81 8.06 7.13
CA PHE A 346 13.72 8.88 8.34
C PHE A 346 12.71 10.01 8.20
N THR A 347 12.52 10.54 6.99
CA THR A 347 11.57 11.63 6.71
C THR A 347 10.19 11.13 6.30
N TYR A 348 10.11 9.97 5.65
CA TYR A 348 8.87 9.37 5.16
C TYR A 348 7.71 9.37 6.18
N PRO A 349 7.92 9.02 7.47
CA PRO A 349 6.84 9.02 8.45
C PRO A 349 6.19 10.39 8.65
N ALA A 350 6.98 11.47 8.58
CA ALA A 350 6.45 12.84 8.70
C ALA A 350 5.47 13.16 7.56
N HIS A 351 5.76 12.73 6.32
CA HIS A 351 4.84 12.93 5.19
C HIS A 351 3.49 12.24 5.42
N ILE A 352 3.48 11.06 6.06
CA ILE A 352 2.25 10.35 6.39
C ILE A 352 1.51 11.04 7.54
N LEU A 353 2.22 11.45 8.60
CA LEU A 353 1.63 12.17 9.75
C LEU A 353 0.94 13.47 9.30
N ILE A 354 1.55 14.23 8.38
CA ILE A 354 0.97 15.44 7.81
C ILE A 354 -0.37 15.15 7.14
N ARG A 355 -0.42 14.12 6.29
CA ARG A 355 -1.63 13.73 5.56
C ARG A 355 -2.70 13.21 6.51
N TYR A 356 -2.34 12.36 7.45
CA TYR A 356 -3.25 11.85 8.49
C TYR A 356 -3.92 12.98 9.27
N LYS A 357 -3.16 13.99 9.73
CA LYS A 357 -3.72 15.16 10.43
C LYS A 357 -4.66 15.96 9.54
N ILE A 358 -4.24 16.25 8.30
CA ILE A 358 -5.07 16.99 7.34
C ILE A 358 -6.35 16.24 6.99
N GLU A 359 -6.29 14.92 6.78
CA GLU A 359 -7.50 14.13 6.49
C GLU A 359 -8.53 14.25 7.61
N LYS A 360 -8.10 14.14 8.87
CA LYS A 360 -9.00 14.28 10.01
C LYS A 360 -9.65 15.66 10.06
N GLU A 361 -8.86 16.72 9.85
CA GLU A 361 -9.37 18.10 9.80
C GLU A 361 -10.31 18.34 8.60
N LEU A 362 -10.01 17.75 7.44
CA LEU A 362 -10.86 17.85 6.25
C LEU A 362 -12.19 17.11 6.45
N ILE A 363 -12.18 15.93 7.09
CA ILE A 363 -13.36 15.08 7.29
C ILE A 363 -14.23 15.63 8.42
N SER A 364 -13.65 16.15 9.50
CA SER A 364 -14.41 16.83 10.56
C SER A 364 -15.00 18.18 10.11
N GLY A 365 -14.47 18.76 9.03
CA GLY A 365 -14.86 20.08 8.53
C GLY A 365 -14.11 21.25 9.20
N GLU A 366 -13.16 20.96 10.09
CA GLU A 366 -12.28 21.97 10.71
C GLU A 366 -11.36 22.68 9.70
N LEU A 367 -10.94 21.96 8.64
CA LEU A 367 -10.14 22.51 7.54
C LEU A 367 -10.99 22.67 6.28
N SER A 368 -11.05 23.90 5.76
CA SER A 368 -11.60 24.20 4.44
C SER A 368 -10.55 23.99 3.34
N VAL A 369 -10.99 23.65 2.12
CA VAL A 369 -10.10 23.47 0.96
C VAL A 369 -9.30 24.74 0.66
N LYS A 370 -9.91 25.92 0.80
CA LYS A 370 -9.25 27.21 0.66
C LYS A 370 -8.02 27.37 1.57
N ASN A 371 -8.05 26.77 2.77
CA ASN A 371 -6.96 26.85 3.74
C ASN A 371 -5.95 25.69 3.63
N LEU A 372 -6.21 24.69 2.77
CA LEU A 372 -5.41 23.47 2.64
C LEU A 372 -3.94 23.76 2.34
N ASN A 373 -3.66 24.66 1.39
CA ASN A 373 -2.29 25.01 1.02
C ASN A 373 -1.50 25.63 2.18
N ASN A 374 -2.14 26.46 3.01
CA ASN A 374 -1.50 27.07 4.17
C ASN A 374 -1.27 26.03 5.26
N ARG A 375 -2.28 25.22 5.58
CA ARG A 375 -2.16 24.14 6.57
C ARG A 375 -1.07 23.14 6.20
N TRP A 376 -0.99 22.79 4.91
CA TRP A 376 0.08 21.95 4.36
C TRP A 376 1.46 22.56 4.58
N ARG A 377 1.63 23.85 4.23
CA ARG A 377 2.90 24.57 4.43
C ARG A 377 3.29 24.60 5.91
N ASP A 378 2.34 24.88 6.80
CA ASP A 378 2.60 24.95 8.24
C ASP A 378 3.08 23.61 8.79
N LEU A 379 2.43 22.51 8.42
CA LEU A 379 2.81 21.18 8.87
C LEU A 379 4.13 20.70 8.25
N TYR A 380 4.40 20.98 6.97
CA TYR A 380 5.70 20.68 6.36
C TYR A 380 6.83 21.49 7.00
N ASN A 381 6.58 22.75 7.36
CA ASN A 381 7.56 23.54 8.10
C ASN A 381 7.79 22.95 9.51
N LEU A 382 6.71 22.57 10.21
CA LEU A 382 6.78 21.97 11.54
C LEU A 382 7.58 20.64 11.57
N TYR A 383 7.24 19.69 10.69
CA TYR A 383 7.83 18.34 10.75
C TYR A 383 9.08 18.15 9.89
N LEU A 384 9.19 18.90 8.80
CA LEU A 384 10.27 18.73 7.83
C LEU A 384 11.20 19.95 7.75
N GLY A 385 10.84 21.07 8.40
CA GLY A 385 11.63 22.29 8.37
C GLY A 385 11.75 22.88 6.96
N ILE A 386 10.78 22.62 6.08
CA ILE A 386 10.78 23.12 4.69
C ILE A 386 9.55 23.94 4.40
N THR A 387 9.70 24.89 3.48
CA THR A 387 8.60 25.50 2.75
C THR A 387 8.44 24.74 1.44
N PRO A 388 7.38 23.93 1.26
CA PRO A 388 7.17 23.18 0.03
C PRO A 388 7.05 24.12 -1.18
N SER A 389 7.68 23.74 -2.28
CA SER A 389 7.39 24.31 -3.60
C SER A 389 5.97 23.92 -4.07
N LEU A 390 5.51 24.51 -5.17
CA LEU A 390 4.21 24.18 -5.75
C LEU A 390 4.05 22.68 -6.05
N HIS A 391 5.08 22.05 -6.62
CA HIS A 391 5.08 20.61 -6.93
C HIS A 391 5.17 19.72 -5.69
N GLU A 392 5.53 20.29 -4.55
CA GLU A 392 5.54 19.64 -3.24
C GLU A 392 4.29 19.99 -2.41
N GLY A 393 3.31 20.66 -3.03
CA GLY A 393 2.04 21.02 -2.40
C GLY A 393 1.11 19.82 -2.15
N PRO A 394 -0.11 20.08 -1.66
CA PRO A 394 -1.12 19.05 -1.34
C PRO A 394 -1.42 18.08 -2.50
N TRP A 395 -1.28 18.56 -3.73
CA TRP A 395 -1.63 17.83 -4.95
C TRP A 395 -0.52 16.94 -5.50
N GLN A 396 0.63 16.83 -4.81
CA GLN A 396 1.72 15.94 -5.23
C GLN A 396 1.29 14.46 -5.29
N ASP A 397 0.26 14.09 -4.54
CA ASP A 397 -0.32 12.75 -4.50
C ASP A 397 -1.72 12.76 -5.10
N ILE A 398 -2.04 11.72 -5.87
CA ILE A 398 -3.37 11.56 -6.50
C ILE A 398 -4.49 11.18 -5.52
N HIS A 399 -4.13 10.59 -4.37
CA HIS A 399 -5.04 9.89 -3.45
C HIS A 399 -6.32 10.68 -3.14
N TRP A 400 -6.20 11.92 -2.69
CA TRP A 400 -7.35 12.75 -2.34
C TRP A 400 -8.22 13.11 -3.55
N ALA A 401 -7.61 13.33 -4.73
CA ALA A 401 -8.35 13.57 -5.97
C ALA A 401 -9.05 12.30 -6.49
N ALA A 402 -8.52 11.12 -6.14
CA ALA A 402 -9.12 9.81 -6.40
C ALA A 402 -10.07 9.33 -5.27
N GLY A 403 -10.36 10.19 -4.28
CA GLY A 403 -11.29 9.88 -3.19
C GLY A 403 -10.74 8.92 -2.11
N TYR A 404 -9.44 8.64 -2.10
CA TYR A 404 -8.81 7.79 -1.09
C TYR A 404 -8.45 8.58 0.17
N PHE A 405 -9.28 8.41 1.21
CA PHE A 405 -9.08 8.97 2.56
C PHE A 405 -8.99 7.83 3.57
N GLY A 406 -8.17 7.98 4.62
CA GLY A 406 -7.84 6.87 5.53
C GLY A 406 -6.83 5.88 4.92
N TYR A 407 -6.35 6.13 3.69
CA TYR A 407 -5.39 5.26 3.01
C TYR A 407 -3.95 5.52 3.47
N PHE A 408 -3.54 6.79 3.60
CA PHE A 408 -2.15 7.12 3.97
C PHE A 408 -1.66 6.48 5.27
N PRO A 409 -2.47 6.36 6.34
CA PRO A 409 -2.05 5.65 7.56
C PRO A 409 -1.61 4.21 7.31
N CYS A 410 -2.16 3.54 6.28
CA CYS A 410 -1.79 2.17 5.94
C CYS A 410 -0.30 2.02 5.60
N TYR A 411 0.30 3.02 4.97
CA TYR A 411 1.73 3.00 4.66
C TYR A 411 2.61 3.03 5.91
N LEU A 412 2.30 3.89 6.87
CA LEU A 412 3.12 4.03 8.08
C LEU A 412 2.90 2.84 9.02
N ILE A 413 1.65 2.39 9.18
CA ILE A 413 1.34 1.17 9.94
C ILE A 413 2.00 -0.04 9.29
N GLY A 414 1.99 -0.15 7.95
CA GLY A 414 2.74 -1.17 7.21
C GLY A 414 4.24 -1.14 7.54
N ASN A 415 4.86 0.04 7.60
CA ASN A 415 6.27 0.14 7.97
C ASN A 415 6.55 -0.33 9.41
N VAL A 416 5.64 -0.03 10.34
CA VAL A 416 5.71 -0.53 11.72
C VAL A 416 5.59 -2.06 11.75
N ILE A 417 4.60 -2.63 11.05
CA ILE A 417 4.42 -4.09 10.91
C ILE A 417 5.68 -4.74 10.33
N SER A 418 6.25 -4.16 9.27
CA SER A 418 7.44 -4.69 8.61
C SER A 418 8.63 -4.80 9.57
N SER A 419 8.81 -3.80 10.44
CA SER A 419 9.89 -3.77 11.44
C SER A 419 9.70 -4.84 12.50
N GLN A 420 8.47 -4.98 13.00
CA GLN A 420 8.13 -5.97 14.00
C GLN A 420 8.28 -7.41 13.46
N LEU A 421 7.85 -7.65 12.21
CA LEU A 421 8.06 -8.93 11.53
C LEU A 421 9.54 -9.22 11.32
N PHE A 422 10.33 -8.23 10.90
CA PHE A 422 11.77 -8.41 10.66
C PHE A 422 12.51 -8.77 11.94
N ASN A 423 12.26 -8.04 13.03
CA ASN A 423 12.87 -8.34 14.33
C ASN A 423 12.43 -9.71 14.87
N LYS A 424 11.19 -10.13 14.60
CA LYS A 424 10.72 -11.48 14.96
C LYS A 424 11.42 -12.57 14.14
N ALA A 425 11.56 -12.38 12.83
CA ALA A 425 12.28 -13.30 11.94
C ALA A 425 13.76 -13.42 12.33
N GLU A 426 14.41 -12.30 12.70
CA GLU A 426 15.79 -12.30 13.18
C GLU A 426 15.95 -13.17 14.44
N LYS A 427 15.04 -13.04 15.40
CA LYS A 427 15.05 -13.86 16.63
C LYS A 427 14.76 -15.33 16.38
N GLU A 428 13.88 -15.65 15.43
CA GLU A 428 13.45 -17.03 15.20
C GLU A 428 14.42 -17.83 14.32
N PHE A 429 15.11 -17.18 13.37
CA PHE A 429 15.96 -17.92 12.44
C PHE A 429 17.18 -17.18 11.88
N SER A 430 17.52 -16.00 12.40
CA SER A 430 18.63 -15.16 11.94
C SER A 430 18.51 -14.77 10.47
N ILE A 431 17.42 -14.07 10.15
CA ILE A 431 17.11 -13.63 8.78
C ILE A 431 18.26 -12.86 8.12
N LYS A 432 19.01 -12.05 8.87
CA LYS A 432 20.17 -11.31 8.36
C LYS A 432 21.23 -12.21 7.70
N ASN A 433 21.44 -13.42 8.22
CA ASN A 433 22.37 -14.39 7.64
C ASN A 433 21.86 -15.01 6.33
N GLU A 434 20.55 -15.21 6.19
CA GLU A 434 19.96 -15.68 4.93
C GLU A 434 20.07 -14.59 3.86
N ILE A 435 19.77 -13.34 4.24
CA ILE A 435 19.81 -12.16 3.37
C ILE A 435 21.22 -11.91 2.83
N SER A 436 22.26 -11.97 3.67
CA SER A 436 23.66 -11.74 3.25
C SER A 436 24.14 -12.71 2.16
N GLN A 437 23.48 -13.87 2.05
CA GLN A 437 23.75 -14.92 1.08
C GLN A 437 22.77 -14.92 -0.11
N GLY A 438 21.78 -14.02 -0.12
CA GLY A 438 20.72 -13.97 -1.13
C GLY A 438 19.76 -15.17 -1.07
N LYS A 439 19.59 -15.79 0.10
CA LYS A 439 18.71 -16.96 0.29
C LYS A 439 17.33 -16.53 0.77
N PHE A 440 16.31 -16.79 -0.05
CA PHE A 440 14.93 -16.40 0.27
C PHE A 440 14.00 -17.57 0.60
N ASP A 441 14.42 -18.83 0.44
CA ASP A 441 13.54 -19.99 0.69
C ASP A 441 12.99 -20.01 2.12
N LYS A 442 13.86 -19.78 3.11
CA LYS A 442 13.51 -19.78 4.52
C LYS A 442 12.63 -18.58 4.88
N ILE A 443 12.91 -17.41 4.30
CA ILE A 443 12.11 -16.18 4.46
C ILE A 443 10.70 -16.39 3.92
N GLN A 444 10.59 -16.95 2.71
CA GLN A 444 9.31 -17.23 2.07
C GLN A 444 8.50 -18.27 2.84
N LYS A 445 9.15 -19.33 3.34
CA LYS A 445 8.51 -20.33 4.20
C LYS A 445 7.98 -19.69 5.49
N TRP A 446 8.80 -18.88 6.15
CA TRP A 446 8.44 -18.21 7.40
C TRP A 446 7.27 -17.24 7.20
N LEU A 447 7.32 -16.37 6.18
CA LEU A 447 6.20 -15.47 5.86
C LEU A 447 4.94 -16.23 5.47
N SER A 448 5.07 -17.39 4.82
CA SER A 448 3.93 -18.25 4.50
C SER A 448 3.24 -18.78 5.77
N GLU A 449 4.01 -19.18 6.78
CA GLU A 449 3.50 -19.69 8.05
C GLU A 449 2.88 -18.60 8.92
N LYS A 450 3.53 -17.42 8.99
CA LYS A 450 3.09 -16.30 9.82
C LYS A 450 1.92 -15.54 9.21
N ILE A 451 1.98 -15.23 7.90
CA ILE A 451 1.05 -14.30 7.24
C ILE A 451 0.31 -14.97 6.09
N TYR A 452 1.01 -15.47 5.05
CA TYR A 452 0.35 -15.73 3.77
C TYR A 452 -0.76 -16.78 3.84
N LYS A 453 -0.52 -17.90 4.54
CA LYS A 453 -1.53 -18.97 4.70
C LYS A 453 -2.68 -18.58 5.62
N LYS A 454 -2.54 -17.50 6.38
CA LYS A 454 -3.59 -16.99 7.27
C LYS A 454 -4.60 -16.14 6.53
N SER A 455 -4.20 -15.53 5.41
CA SER A 455 -5.08 -14.68 4.58
C SER A 455 -5.97 -13.79 5.46
N SER A 456 -7.28 -13.79 5.26
CA SER A 456 -8.25 -13.06 6.09
C SER A 456 -8.94 -13.94 7.14
N TYR A 457 -8.31 -15.03 7.59
CA TYR A 457 -8.82 -15.86 8.69
C TYR A 457 -8.92 -15.07 10.00
N TYR A 458 -7.79 -14.47 10.41
CA TYR A 458 -7.70 -13.62 11.58
C TYR A 458 -8.17 -12.21 11.26
N GLU A 459 -8.72 -11.54 12.26
CA GLU A 459 -8.86 -10.09 12.25
C GLU A 459 -7.47 -9.43 12.34
N PHE A 460 -7.40 -8.13 12.04
CA PHE A 460 -6.13 -7.43 11.83
C PHE A 460 -5.19 -7.52 13.04
N GLU A 461 -5.68 -7.21 14.24
CA GLU A 461 -4.86 -7.25 15.46
C GLU A 461 -4.46 -8.69 15.84
N ASP A 462 -5.38 -9.64 15.68
CA ASP A 462 -5.12 -11.07 15.94
C ASP A 462 -4.06 -11.64 15.01
N LEU A 463 -4.07 -11.24 13.74
CA LEU A 463 -3.04 -11.66 12.79
C LEU A 463 -1.66 -11.15 13.23
N ILE A 464 -1.57 -9.90 13.66
CA ILE A 464 -0.31 -9.31 14.16
C ILE A 464 0.14 -10.04 15.43
N LEU A 465 -0.76 -10.23 16.40
CA LEU A 465 -0.45 -10.91 17.65
C LEU A 465 0.01 -12.36 17.40
N SER A 466 -0.69 -13.10 16.54
CA SER A 466 -0.34 -14.47 16.16
C SER A 466 1.01 -14.55 15.43
N SER A 467 1.30 -13.59 14.55
CA SER A 467 2.52 -13.59 13.73
C SER A 467 3.75 -13.17 14.52
N CYS A 468 3.61 -12.14 15.35
CA CYS A 468 4.70 -11.47 16.02
C CYS A 468 4.85 -11.84 17.49
N GLY A 469 3.82 -12.42 18.11
CA GLY A 469 3.77 -12.75 19.54
C GLY A 469 3.56 -11.53 20.47
N LYS A 470 3.26 -10.36 19.91
CA LYS A 470 2.96 -9.12 20.65
C LYS A 470 2.08 -8.20 19.81
N SER A 471 1.35 -7.30 20.47
CA SER A 471 0.61 -6.21 19.82
C SER A 471 1.54 -5.27 19.06
N LEU A 472 1.00 -4.52 18.11
CA LEU A 472 1.77 -3.58 17.31
C LEU A 472 2.26 -2.40 18.17
N SER A 473 3.54 -2.04 18.02
CA SER A 473 4.15 -0.87 18.67
C SER A 473 5.16 -0.21 17.73
N ALA A 474 5.37 1.10 17.86
CA ALA A 474 6.39 1.82 17.09
C ALA A 474 7.84 1.46 17.49
N ASP A 475 8.05 0.75 18.60
CA ASP A 475 9.37 0.50 19.18
C ASP A 475 10.35 -0.14 18.19
N ASP A 476 9.95 -1.24 17.53
CA ASP A 476 10.81 -1.94 16.57
C ASP A 476 11.18 -1.03 15.39
N PHE A 477 10.22 -0.26 14.91
CA PHE A 477 10.41 0.69 13.82
C PHE A 477 11.41 1.80 14.18
N ILE A 478 11.22 2.43 15.34
CA ILE A 478 12.09 3.51 15.84
C ILE A 478 13.49 2.98 16.12
N ASN A 479 13.61 1.82 16.77
CA ASN A 479 14.92 1.23 17.11
C ASN A 479 15.70 0.84 15.85
N ASN A 480 15.05 0.23 14.85
CA ASN A 480 15.71 -0.08 13.57
C ASN A 480 16.22 1.17 12.85
N LEU A 481 15.51 2.31 12.92
CA LEU A 481 16.00 3.56 12.35
C LEU A 481 17.20 4.12 13.13
N LYS A 482 17.16 4.09 14.46
CA LYS A 482 18.29 4.53 15.30
C LYS A 482 19.56 3.71 15.06
N GLU A 483 19.43 2.39 14.92
CA GLU A 483 20.56 1.50 14.61
C GLU A 483 21.27 1.86 13.30
N ARG A 484 20.59 2.51 12.36
CA ARG A 484 21.18 2.93 11.07
C ARG A 484 21.92 4.27 11.11
N LEU A 485 21.80 5.02 12.21
CA LEU A 485 22.52 6.27 12.42
C LEU A 485 23.90 6.07 13.10
N HIS A 486 24.09 4.92 13.73
CA HIS A 486 25.34 4.52 14.37
C HIS A 486 26.15 3.69 13.39
#